data_AF-A0AAX0WSW8-F1
#
_entry.id   AF-A0AAX0WSW8-F1
#
_cell.length_a   1.000
_cell.length_b   1.000
_cell.length_c   1.000
_cell.angle_alpha   90.00
_cell.angle_beta   90.00
_cell.angle_gamma   90.00
#
_symmetry.space_group_name_H-M   'P 1'
#
loop_
_entity.id
_entity.type
_entity.pdbx_description
1 polymer ?
#
loop_
_entity_poly.entity_id
_entity_poly.type
_entity_poly.pdbx_seq_one_letter_code
_entity_poly.pdbx_strand_id
1 'polypeptide(L)'
;MPYPKISAVLNNCPLHTITPELVQEIYHFAKDEHYNNQHNDAYAALKRNFAEFYGFDPNAFSWKLFAGILKQYNPFDIQIMMGPVLRGFMAVQLGKPGIYEKLPPKAGRSKANAIEECTEIDRTARYTSLEQDELAILVCNPFGFSLRYIPQEGDEYAATIDPTIPLPNPQCITIYHTGNPLGAGYGGHWERTTNPLEQINYEGHKSTQLLHYSTLLGHDSQVNPTGFRLLQHHVQLTARRLRGEKVDIELCALHNAITLIEKYLKNIQEVPKDLAIRLLGPALKHSQYAREFIQSYEFEAHEFDDQIVQWVGADEEFFKPFLSPEKEELAKKLAAPPALIIPSQLPTPYGIKGERKFYKNLALLQTKITDLEDRKRTALAEANGDENDEDYLELHNAWDTATTLRTELKKQGDIYFANPNQETYKTFRDQSRVLIRTAHGVLDTHRGWSEFLVNCAYVIKGERKFYKNLALLQAKITDLEDRKRTALAEANGDENDEDYLELHNAWDTATILRTELKKQGDIYFANPNQETYKTFRDQSRVLIRTAHGVLDKHRGWSEFLVNLALGISTAGVGIVIKGLINWGCNRSFFFVHQTKSSQVLDKIEDVIVNKADPSKPKDKDDDGDIYYPAPDI
;
A
#
# COMPACT_ATOMS: atom_id res chain seq x y z
N MET A 1 -6.11 2.67 5.42
CA MET A 1 -4.83 2.30 4.76
C MET A 1 -3.81 3.36 5.17
N PRO A 2 -2.51 3.03 5.26
CA PRO A 2 -1.51 4.06 5.54
C PRO A 2 -1.52 5.09 4.41
N TYR A 3 -1.29 6.36 4.74
CA TYR A 3 -1.45 7.44 3.79
C TYR A 3 -0.25 7.49 2.86
N PRO A 4 -0.43 7.58 1.53
CA PRO A 4 0.69 7.86 0.66
C PRO A 4 1.20 9.27 0.98
N LYS A 5 2.54 9.43 1.00
CA LYS A 5 3.15 10.75 1.01
C LYS A 5 2.63 11.53 -0.19
N ILE A 6 2.26 12.78 0.03
CA ILE A 6 1.65 13.60 -1.01
C ILE A 6 2.74 14.16 -1.93
N SER A 7 2.53 13.99 -3.23
CA SER A 7 3.42 14.53 -4.26
C SER A 7 3.24 16.04 -4.37
N ALA A 8 4.35 16.77 -4.44
CA ALA A 8 4.34 18.21 -4.75
C ALA A 8 4.30 18.49 -6.26
N VAL A 9 4.32 17.45 -7.10
CA VAL A 9 4.34 17.57 -8.56
C VAL A 9 3.11 18.36 -9.02
N LEU A 10 3.35 19.35 -9.88
CA LEU A 10 2.34 20.28 -10.41
C LEU A 10 1.57 21.09 -9.34
N ASN A 11 2.00 21.11 -8.08
CA ASN A 11 1.34 21.82 -6.97
C ASN A 11 -0.11 21.35 -6.73
N ASN A 12 -0.34 20.03 -6.85
CA ASN A 12 -1.64 19.38 -6.67
C ASN A 12 -1.85 18.74 -5.30
N CYS A 13 -1.01 19.08 -4.30
CA CYS A 13 -1.04 18.44 -2.98
C CYS A 13 -2.46 18.34 -2.37
N PRO A 14 -3.30 19.40 -2.37
CA PRO A 14 -4.67 19.30 -1.84
C PRO A 14 -5.51 18.23 -2.55
N LEU A 15 -5.43 18.12 -3.87
CA LEU A 15 -6.17 17.12 -4.65
C LEU A 15 -5.69 15.70 -4.37
N HIS A 16 -4.40 15.54 -4.11
CA HIS A 16 -3.82 14.23 -3.84
C HIS A 16 -4.29 13.63 -2.50
N THR A 17 -4.69 14.48 -1.55
CA THR A 17 -5.25 14.06 -0.26
C THR A 17 -6.51 13.18 -0.40
N ILE A 18 -7.29 13.38 -1.47
CA ILE A 18 -8.57 12.68 -1.69
C ILE A 18 -8.44 11.42 -2.56
N THR A 19 -7.28 11.21 -3.19
CA THR A 19 -7.10 10.14 -4.17
C THR A 19 -7.33 8.74 -3.60
N PRO A 20 -6.95 8.39 -2.34
CA PRO A 20 -7.18 7.05 -1.81
C PRO A 20 -8.66 6.68 -1.71
N GLU A 21 -9.48 7.61 -1.24
CA GLU A 21 -10.93 7.48 -1.08
C GLU A 21 -11.63 7.45 -2.45
N LEU A 22 -11.26 8.38 -3.34
CA LEU A 22 -11.80 8.45 -4.70
C LEU A 22 -11.56 7.16 -5.50
N VAL A 23 -10.36 6.59 -5.40
CA VAL A 23 -10.01 5.33 -6.08
C VAL A 23 -10.82 4.16 -5.55
N GLN A 24 -11.15 4.14 -4.26
CA GLN A 24 -12.00 3.08 -3.68
C GLN A 24 -13.41 3.13 -4.26
N GLU A 25 -13.99 4.31 -4.39
CA GLU A 25 -15.31 4.51 -5.02
C GLU A 25 -15.29 4.08 -6.49
N ILE A 26 -14.24 4.41 -7.26
CA ILE A 26 -14.05 3.91 -8.63
C ILE A 26 -14.01 2.37 -8.66
N TYR A 27 -13.40 1.73 -7.67
CA TYR A 27 -13.40 0.26 -7.56
C TYR A 27 -14.78 -0.31 -7.22
N HIS A 28 -15.62 0.40 -6.47
CA HIS A 28 -17.01 0.02 -6.23
C HIS A 28 -17.82 0.06 -7.53
N PHE A 29 -17.76 1.16 -8.29
CA PHE A 29 -18.41 1.25 -9.61
C PHE A 29 -17.90 0.19 -10.61
N ALA A 30 -16.63 -0.17 -10.55
CA ALA A 30 -16.08 -1.22 -11.42
C ALA A 30 -16.51 -2.64 -11.03
N LYS A 31 -16.89 -2.85 -9.77
CA LYS A 31 -17.39 -4.14 -9.27
C LYS A 31 -18.89 -4.29 -9.55
N ASP A 32 -19.63 -3.20 -9.47
CA ASP A 32 -21.06 -3.13 -9.71
C ASP A 32 -21.40 -1.83 -10.44
N GLU A 33 -21.75 -1.93 -11.73
CA GLU A 33 -22.09 -0.75 -12.55
C GLU A 33 -23.41 -0.09 -12.10
N HIS A 34 -24.24 -0.79 -11.31
CA HIS A 34 -25.45 -0.25 -10.70
C HIS A 34 -25.22 0.30 -9.29
N TYR A 35 -23.97 0.32 -8.82
CA TYR A 35 -23.62 0.95 -7.55
C TYR A 35 -24.09 2.41 -7.54
N ASN A 36 -24.80 2.78 -6.48
CA ASN A 36 -25.33 4.13 -6.29
C ASN A 36 -24.86 4.66 -4.96
N ASN A 37 -23.97 5.64 -5.00
CA ASN A 37 -23.48 6.35 -3.83
C ASN A 37 -24.12 7.73 -3.66
N GLN A 38 -25.17 8.04 -4.44
CA GLN A 38 -25.89 9.32 -4.51
C GLN A 38 -25.09 10.46 -5.19
N HIS A 39 -23.87 10.20 -5.64
CA HIS A 39 -22.99 11.14 -6.34
C HIS A 39 -22.66 10.70 -7.77
N ASN A 40 -23.44 9.77 -8.34
CA ASN A 40 -23.16 9.10 -9.61
C ASN A 40 -22.87 10.07 -10.77
N ASP A 41 -23.54 11.22 -10.83
CA ASP A 41 -23.30 12.24 -11.88
C ASP A 41 -21.89 12.84 -11.82
N ALA A 42 -21.38 13.09 -10.61
CA ALA A 42 -20.02 13.59 -10.41
C ALA A 42 -18.99 12.53 -10.79
N TYR A 43 -19.22 11.27 -10.40
CA TYR A 43 -18.37 10.15 -10.79
C TYR A 43 -18.39 9.92 -12.31
N ALA A 44 -19.55 10.02 -12.96
CA ALA A 44 -19.67 9.94 -14.42
C ALA A 44 -18.88 11.06 -15.12
N ALA A 45 -18.96 12.30 -14.62
CA ALA A 45 -18.16 13.41 -15.12
C ALA A 45 -16.65 13.19 -14.94
N LEU A 46 -16.22 12.66 -13.78
CA LEU A 46 -14.82 12.32 -13.54
C LEU A 46 -14.32 11.25 -14.53
N LYS A 47 -15.08 10.18 -14.72
CA LYS A 47 -14.77 9.11 -15.68
C LYS A 47 -14.67 9.65 -17.10
N ARG A 48 -15.61 10.52 -17.50
CA ARG A 48 -15.58 11.20 -18.79
C ARG A 48 -14.32 12.04 -18.95
N ASN A 49 -13.97 12.86 -17.96
CA ASN A 49 -12.77 13.69 -18.00
C ASN A 49 -11.49 12.85 -18.04
N PHE A 50 -11.44 11.72 -17.34
CA PHE A 50 -10.33 10.78 -17.44
C PHE A 50 -10.21 10.25 -18.87
N ALA A 51 -11.34 9.83 -19.47
CA ALA A 51 -11.35 9.34 -20.84
C ALA A 51 -10.86 10.42 -21.83
N GLU A 52 -11.42 11.62 -21.77
CA GLU A 52 -11.07 12.73 -22.65
C GLU A 52 -9.60 13.14 -22.49
N PHE A 53 -9.11 13.32 -21.26
CA PHE A 53 -7.73 13.72 -21.01
C PHE A 53 -6.73 12.68 -21.52
N TYR A 54 -7.03 11.38 -21.38
CA TYR A 54 -6.15 10.30 -21.83
C TYR A 54 -6.44 9.83 -23.26
N GLY A 55 -7.31 10.50 -24.01
CA GLY A 55 -7.61 10.18 -25.41
C GLY A 55 -8.35 8.86 -25.62
N PHE A 56 -9.12 8.41 -24.64
CA PHE A 56 -10.08 7.32 -24.78
C PHE A 56 -11.43 7.86 -25.28
N ASP A 57 -12.21 7.04 -25.99
CA ASP A 57 -13.61 7.39 -26.31
C ASP A 57 -14.43 7.43 -25.01
N PRO A 58 -14.99 8.59 -24.62
CA PRO A 58 -15.70 8.71 -23.35
C PRO A 58 -16.98 7.87 -23.28
N ASN A 59 -17.57 7.53 -24.43
CA ASN A 59 -18.78 6.71 -24.49
C ASN A 59 -18.47 5.21 -24.35
N ALA A 60 -17.30 4.76 -24.82
CA ALA A 60 -16.87 3.37 -24.75
C ALA A 60 -16.00 3.07 -23.51
N PHE A 61 -15.44 4.09 -22.86
CA PHE A 61 -14.63 3.91 -21.66
C PHE A 61 -15.50 3.36 -20.52
N SER A 62 -15.13 2.21 -19.93
CA SER A 62 -15.92 1.53 -18.89
C SER A 62 -15.34 1.70 -17.49
N TRP A 63 -16.16 1.51 -16.45
CA TRP A 63 -15.68 1.51 -15.07
C TRP A 63 -14.63 0.42 -14.81
N LYS A 64 -14.83 -0.76 -15.42
CA LYS A 64 -13.88 -1.88 -15.35
C LYS A 64 -12.52 -1.50 -15.94
N LEU A 65 -12.48 -0.83 -17.08
CA LEU A 65 -11.23 -0.37 -17.68
C LEU A 65 -10.57 0.72 -16.83
N PHE A 66 -11.35 1.70 -16.34
CA PHE A 66 -10.83 2.77 -15.48
C PHE A 66 -10.15 2.20 -14.22
N ALA A 67 -10.86 1.35 -13.48
CA ALA A 67 -10.31 0.67 -12.30
C ALA A 67 -9.14 -0.26 -12.67
N GLY A 68 -9.20 -0.93 -13.82
CA GLY A 68 -8.13 -1.79 -14.33
C GLY A 68 -6.81 -1.02 -14.50
N ILE A 69 -6.88 0.16 -15.11
CA ILE A 69 -5.75 1.07 -15.30
C ILE A 69 -5.20 1.50 -13.94
N LEU A 70 -6.03 2.04 -13.03
CA LEU A 70 -5.57 2.52 -11.72
C LEU A 70 -4.93 1.40 -10.86
N LYS A 71 -5.35 0.14 -11.04
CA LYS A 71 -4.73 -1.01 -10.36
C LYS A 71 -3.30 -1.31 -10.82
N GLN A 72 -2.88 -0.81 -11.98
CA GLN A 72 -1.51 -0.96 -12.48
C GLN A 72 -0.51 0.00 -11.84
N TYR A 73 -0.98 0.99 -11.08
CA TYR A 73 -0.16 2.07 -10.55
C TYR A 73 -0.11 2.04 -9.02
N ASN A 74 1.00 2.45 -8.43
CA ASN A 74 1.04 2.65 -6.99
C ASN A 74 0.35 3.99 -6.62
N PRO A 75 0.07 4.27 -5.33
CA PRO A 75 -0.59 5.50 -4.95
C PRO A 75 0.12 6.80 -5.37
N PHE A 76 1.44 6.83 -5.48
CA PHE A 76 2.17 8.02 -5.97
C PHE A 76 1.91 8.26 -7.46
N ASP A 77 2.00 7.21 -8.28
CA ASP A 77 1.70 7.30 -9.71
C ASP A 77 0.24 7.73 -9.96
N ILE A 78 -0.70 7.22 -9.15
CA ILE A 78 -2.12 7.62 -9.24
C ILE A 78 -2.29 9.12 -8.98
N GLN A 79 -1.53 9.71 -8.05
CA GLN A 79 -1.57 11.15 -7.81
C GLN A 79 -1.18 11.95 -9.06
N ILE A 80 -0.07 11.57 -9.72
CA ILE A 80 0.38 12.18 -10.97
C ILE A 80 -0.68 12.04 -12.07
N MET A 81 -1.29 10.85 -12.19
CA MET A 81 -2.30 10.58 -13.21
C MET A 81 -3.61 11.35 -12.98
N MET A 82 -4.07 11.42 -11.73
CA MET A 82 -5.37 11.98 -11.40
C MET A 82 -5.33 13.50 -11.23
N GLY A 83 -4.17 14.10 -10.96
CA GLY A 83 -4.03 15.55 -10.77
C GLY A 83 -4.65 16.37 -11.91
N PRO A 84 -4.21 16.21 -13.18
CA PRO A 84 -4.77 16.93 -14.32
C PRO A 84 -6.25 16.61 -14.58
N VAL A 85 -6.66 15.36 -14.34
CA VAL A 85 -8.05 14.93 -14.51
C VAL A 85 -8.97 15.64 -13.49
N LEU A 86 -8.52 15.76 -12.24
CA LEU A 86 -9.24 16.46 -11.18
C LEU A 86 -9.30 17.97 -11.45
N ARG A 87 -8.25 18.56 -12.02
CA ARG A 87 -8.27 19.95 -12.50
C ARG A 87 -9.32 20.16 -13.59
N GLY A 88 -9.38 19.29 -14.58
CA GLY A 88 -10.46 19.30 -15.58
C GLY A 88 -11.86 19.08 -14.97
N PHE A 89 -11.96 18.24 -13.94
CA PHE A 89 -13.23 18.04 -13.20
C PHE A 89 -13.68 19.30 -12.47
N MET A 90 -12.75 20.06 -11.88
CA MET A 90 -13.07 21.34 -11.24
C MET A 90 -13.62 22.36 -12.25
N ALA A 91 -13.10 22.39 -13.49
CA ALA A 91 -13.66 23.25 -14.55
C ALA A 91 -15.14 22.94 -14.80
N VAL A 92 -15.49 21.64 -14.85
CA VAL A 92 -16.88 21.18 -14.98
C VAL A 92 -17.73 21.63 -13.80
N GLN A 93 -17.22 21.55 -12.56
CA GLN A 93 -17.97 22.00 -11.38
C GLN A 93 -18.18 23.52 -11.37
N LEU A 94 -17.15 24.31 -11.69
CA LEU A 94 -17.24 25.76 -11.80
C LEU A 94 -18.25 26.18 -12.89
N GLY A 95 -18.39 25.38 -13.95
CA GLY A 95 -19.40 25.58 -14.98
C GLY A 95 -20.85 25.48 -14.47
N LYS A 96 -21.11 24.74 -13.38
CA LYS A 96 -22.47 24.53 -12.85
C LYS A 96 -23.06 25.81 -12.24
N PRO A 97 -24.39 26.03 -12.34
CA PRO A 97 -25.05 27.17 -11.72
C PRO A 97 -24.89 27.18 -10.20
N GLY A 98 -24.56 28.33 -9.61
CA GLY A 98 -24.52 28.53 -8.16
C GLY A 98 -23.29 27.96 -7.45
N ILE A 99 -22.36 27.29 -8.15
CA ILE A 99 -21.15 26.73 -7.52
C ILE A 99 -20.07 27.80 -7.31
N TYR A 100 -19.87 28.69 -8.28
CA TYR A 100 -18.89 29.78 -8.17
C TYR A 100 -19.24 30.72 -7.01
N GLU A 101 -20.53 31.02 -6.85
CA GLU A 101 -21.05 31.91 -5.82
C GLU A 101 -20.91 31.34 -4.39
N LYS A 102 -20.62 30.04 -4.25
CA LYS A 102 -20.33 29.40 -2.96
C LYS A 102 -18.87 29.52 -2.55
N LEU A 103 -17.97 29.84 -3.47
CA LEU A 103 -16.56 30.02 -3.15
C LEU A 103 -16.38 31.30 -2.32
N PRO A 104 -15.43 31.31 -1.37
CA PRO A 104 -15.07 32.53 -0.66
C PRO A 104 -14.78 33.67 -1.63
N PRO A 105 -15.35 34.87 -1.43
CA PRO A 105 -15.15 35.99 -2.34
C PRO A 105 -13.69 36.44 -2.31
N LYS A 106 -12.97 36.24 -3.42
CA LYS A 106 -11.65 36.85 -3.66
C LYS A 106 -11.86 38.16 -4.40
N ALA A 107 -11.37 39.26 -3.83
CA ALA A 107 -11.61 40.61 -4.36
C ALA A 107 -11.22 40.70 -5.85
N GLY A 108 -12.18 41.05 -6.70
CA GLY A 108 -11.97 41.24 -8.15
C GLY A 108 -11.84 39.96 -8.98
N ARG A 109 -11.99 38.76 -8.39
CA ARG A 109 -11.93 37.49 -9.14
C ARG A 109 -13.19 37.33 -9.99
N SER A 110 -13.02 37.15 -11.30
CA SER A 110 -14.11 36.80 -12.21
C SER A 110 -14.28 35.27 -12.25
N LYS A 111 -15.45 34.78 -12.67
CA LYS A 111 -15.67 33.33 -12.86
C LYS A 111 -14.70 32.73 -13.88
N ALA A 112 -14.39 33.46 -14.95
CA ALA A 112 -13.45 33.01 -15.98
C ALA A 112 -12.03 32.90 -15.40
N ASN A 113 -11.57 33.92 -14.67
CA ASN A 113 -10.26 33.91 -14.01
C ASN A 113 -10.17 32.78 -12.97
N ALA A 114 -11.26 32.51 -12.24
CA ALA A 114 -11.27 31.40 -11.29
C ALA A 114 -11.15 30.03 -11.98
N ILE A 115 -11.80 29.84 -13.15
CA ILE A 115 -11.63 28.63 -13.94
C ILE A 115 -10.18 28.51 -14.42
N GLU A 116 -9.62 29.57 -15.01
CA GLU A 116 -8.23 29.58 -15.48
C GLU A 116 -7.24 29.25 -14.34
N GLU A 117 -7.28 30.00 -13.24
CA GLU A 117 -6.40 29.80 -12.07
C GLU A 117 -6.53 28.39 -11.46
N CYS A 118 -7.75 27.87 -11.35
CA CYS A 118 -7.96 26.56 -10.72
C CYS A 118 -7.62 25.39 -11.64
N THR A 119 -7.57 25.57 -12.97
CA THR A 119 -7.60 24.44 -13.91
C THR A 119 -6.52 24.49 -14.98
N GLU A 120 -5.82 25.61 -15.12
CA GLU A 120 -4.73 25.78 -16.06
C GLU A 120 -3.38 25.90 -15.34
N ILE A 121 -2.33 25.56 -16.07
CA ILE A 121 -0.96 25.71 -15.59
C ILE A 121 -0.52 27.14 -15.85
N ASP A 122 -0.03 27.80 -14.81
CA ASP A 122 0.43 29.17 -14.90
C ASP A 122 1.87 29.27 -15.46
N ARG A 123 2.40 30.50 -15.45
CA ARG A 123 3.76 30.78 -15.93
C ARG A 123 4.87 30.14 -15.08
N THR A 124 4.57 29.71 -13.87
CA THR A 124 5.48 28.94 -13.00
C THR A 124 5.54 27.46 -13.37
N ALA A 125 4.84 27.07 -14.44
CA ALA A 125 4.71 25.69 -14.90
C ALA A 125 3.92 24.79 -13.96
N ARG A 126 3.20 25.35 -12.98
CA ARG A 126 2.40 24.60 -11.98
C ARG A 126 0.96 25.09 -11.98
N TYR A 127 0.07 24.31 -11.38
CA TYR A 127 -1.26 24.81 -11.05
C TYR A 127 -1.20 25.70 -9.82
N THR A 128 -2.16 26.63 -9.67
CA THR A 128 -2.35 27.34 -8.42
C THR A 128 -2.75 26.36 -7.30
N SER A 129 -2.15 26.51 -6.11
CA SER A 129 -2.51 25.69 -4.95
C SER A 129 -3.95 25.99 -4.54
N LEU A 130 -4.71 24.95 -4.20
CA LEU A 130 -6.08 25.12 -3.73
C LEU A 130 -6.11 25.48 -2.25
N GLU A 131 -7.05 26.36 -1.90
CA GLU A 131 -7.47 26.56 -0.52
C GLU A 131 -8.39 25.41 -0.06
N GLN A 132 -8.54 25.23 1.25
CA GLN A 132 -9.39 24.18 1.82
C GLN A 132 -10.86 24.30 1.37
N ASP A 133 -11.38 25.52 1.23
CA ASP A 133 -12.76 25.76 0.78
C ASP A 133 -12.93 25.42 -0.71
N GLU A 134 -11.92 25.74 -1.53
CA GLU A 134 -11.92 25.39 -2.96
C GLU A 134 -11.87 23.86 -3.13
N LEU A 135 -11.03 23.16 -2.38
CA LEU A 135 -10.98 21.69 -2.37
C LEU A 135 -12.31 21.09 -1.92
N ALA A 136 -12.89 21.61 -0.83
CA ALA A 136 -14.14 21.11 -0.29
C ALA A 136 -15.30 21.31 -1.27
N ILE A 137 -15.47 22.53 -1.79
CA ILE A 137 -16.61 22.90 -2.64
C ILE A 137 -16.50 22.27 -4.04
N LEU A 138 -15.30 22.30 -4.65
CA LEU A 138 -15.12 21.89 -6.05
C LEU A 138 -14.82 20.41 -6.22
N VAL A 139 -14.45 19.70 -5.14
CA VAL A 139 -14.02 18.31 -5.24
C VAL A 139 -14.69 17.43 -4.19
N CYS A 140 -14.50 17.67 -2.89
CA CYS A 140 -15.04 16.80 -1.84
C CYS A 140 -16.58 16.72 -1.87
N ASN A 141 -17.25 17.88 -1.93
CA ASN A 141 -18.71 17.98 -1.94
C ASN A 141 -19.35 17.25 -3.13
N PRO A 142 -18.88 17.45 -4.39
CA PRO A 142 -19.36 16.68 -5.53
C PRO A 142 -19.24 15.17 -5.36
N PHE A 143 -18.19 14.68 -4.67
CA PHE A 143 -17.96 13.25 -4.46
C PHE A 143 -18.53 12.68 -3.15
N GLY A 144 -19.13 13.52 -2.30
CA GLY A 144 -19.73 13.10 -1.03
C GLY A 144 -18.75 12.91 0.13
N PHE A 145 -17.55 13.48 0.03
CA PHE A 145 -16.55 13.45 1.10
C PHE A 145 -16.67 14.65 2.04
N SER A 146 -16.53 14.42 3.35
CA SER A 146 -16.31 15.50 4.30
C SER A 146 -14.83 15.86 4.35
N LEU A 147 -14.50 17.14 4.50
CA LEU A 147 -13.12 17.59 4.64
C LEU A 147 -12.90 18.18 6.03
N ARG A 148 -11.95 17.61 6.79
CA ARG A 148 -11.50 18.17 8.06
C ARG A 148 -10.13 18.81 7.86
N TYR A 149 -10.07 20.12 7.97
CA TYR A 149 -8.83 20.89 7.92
C TYR A 149 -8.28 21.10 9.33
N ILE A 150 -7.00 20.76 9.52
CA ILE A 150 -6.25 21.06 10.73
C ILE A 150 -5.11 21.99 10.34
N PRO A 151 -5.13 23.26 10.78
CA PRO A 151 -4.09 24.21 10.44
C PRO A 151 -2.79 23.91 11.19
N GLN A 152 -1.73 24.62 10.84
CA GLN A 152 -0.44 24.51 11.54
C GLN A 152 -0.56 25.06 12.99
N GLU A 153 0.28 24.58 13.91
CA GLU A 153 0.31 25.06 15.29
C GLU A 153 0.34 26.60 15.37
N GLY A 154 -0.66 27.18 16.05
CA GLY A 154 -0.83 28.62 16.24
C GLY A 154 -2.06 29.24 15.57
N ASP A 155 -2.70 28.54 14.63
CA ASP A 155 -3.92 28.98 13.97
C ASP A 155 -5.17 28.39 14.67
N GLU A 156 -6.12 29.23 15.05
CA GLU A 156 -7.05 28.90 16.15
C GLU A 156 -8.20 27.94 15.82
N TYR A 157 -8.47 27.54 14.57
CA TYR A 157 -9.68 26.74 14.28
C TYR A 157 -9.49 25.63 13.25
N ALA A 158 -9.57 24.38 13.72
CA ALA A 158 -9.86 23.24 12.87
C ALA A 158 -11.31 23.34 12.37
N ALA A 159 -11.51 23.25 11.06
CA ALA A 159 -12.82 23.32 10.43
C ALA A 159 -13.16 21.98 9.78
N THR A 160 -14.41 21.54 9.92
CA THR A 160 -14.95 20.42 9.15
C THR A 160 -16.00 20.97 8.19
N ILE A 161 -15.80 20.69 6.90
CA ILE A 161 -16.71 21.06 5.83
C ILE A 161 -17.38 19.78 5.35
N ASP A 162 -18.65 19.63 5.66
CA ASP A 162 -19.43 18.46 5.27
C ASP A 162 -20.11 18.66 3.91
N PRO A 163 -20.24 17.59 3.10
CA PRO A 163 -20.97 17.64 1.85
C PRO A 163 -22.47 17.79 2.12
N THR A 164 -23.20 18.35 1.15
CA THR A 164 -24.67 18.49 1.25
C THR A 164 -25.35 17.13 1.38
N ILE A 165 -24.80 16.11 0.73
CA ILE A 165 -25.23 14.71 0.84
C ILE A 165 -23.95 13.93 1.17
N PRO A 166 -23.81 13.34 2.37
CA PRO A 166 -22.66 12.50 2.68
C PRO A 166 -22.83 11.10 2.08
N LEU A 167 -21.70 10.45 1.79
CA LEU A 167 -21.71 9.02 1.44
C LEU A 167 -22.36 8.17 2.54
N PRO A 168 -22.95 7.00 2.21
CA PRO A 168 -23.59 6.11 3.19
C PRO A 168 -22.69 5.67 4.35
N ASN A 169 -21.37 5.69 4.13
CA ASN A 169 -20.36 5.62 5.18
C ASN A 169 -19.45 6.84 5.00
N PRO A 170 -19.75 7.99 5.65
CA PRO A 170 -19.09 9.25 5.37
C PRO A 170 -17.59 9.11 5.58
N GLN A 171 -16.83 9.31 4.51
CA GLN A 171 -15.38 9.34 4.59
C GLN A 171 -14.97 10.78 4.91
N CYS A 172 -14.59 11.02 6.16
CA CYS A 172 -14.00 12.27 6.57
C CYS A 172 -12.51 12.28 6.21
N ILE A 173 -12.15 13.20 5.33
CA ILE A 173 -10.81 13.40 4.81
C ILE A 173 -10.14 14.46 5.70
N THR A 174 -9.31 14.03 6.64
CA THR A 174 -8.46 14.93 7.44
C THR A 174 -7.22 15.37 6.68
N ILE A 175 -6.97 16.67 6.60
CA ILE A 175 -5.77 17.24 5.99
C ILE A 175 -5.08 18.20 6.96
N TYR A 176 -3.76 18.16 6.96
CA TYR A 176 -2.87 19.01 7.72
C TYR A 176 -2.10 19.86 6.74
N HIS A 177 -1.96 21.14 7.05
CA HIS A 177 -1.12 22.05 6.27
C HIS A 177 0.16 22.36 7.05
N THR A 178 1.30 22.27 6.39
CA THR A 178 2.61 22.61 6.94
C THR A 178 3.29 23.63 6.04
N GLY A 179 3.88 24.67 6.61
CA GLY A 179 4.63 25.67 5.84
C GLY A 179 3.76 26.83 5.35
N ASN A 180 4.11 27.42 4.22
CA ASN A 180 3.48 28.66 3.74
C ASN A 180 2.10 28.38 3.07
N PRO A 181 1.01 29.07 3.45
CA PRO A 181 -0.32 28.86 2.88
C PRO A 181 -0.42 29.09 1.36
N LEU A 182 0.56 29.78 0.76
CA LEU A 182 0.66 29.99 -0.68
C LEU A 182 1.06 28.71 -1.47
N GLY A 183 1.35 27.60 -0.80
CA GLY A 183 1.55 26.27 -1.40
C GLY A 183 3.01 25.89 -1.65
N ALA A 184 3.23 24.85 -2.46
CA ALA A 184 4.51 24.13 -2.54
C ALA A 184 5.69 24.98 -3.05
N GLY A 185 5.43 26.00 -3.87
CA GLY A 185 6.45 26.95 -4.31
C GLY A 185 7.05 27.80 -3.19
N TYR A 186 6.34 27.94 -2.06
CA TYR A 186 6.74 28.73 -0.90
C TYR A 186 7.03 27.87 0.34
N GLY A 187 7.20 26.56 0.15
CA GLY A 187 7.41 25.60 1.24
C GLY A 187 6.13 25.13 1.93
N GLY A 188 4.95 25.46 1.40
CA GLY A 188 3.66 24.93 1.85
C GLY A 188 3.38 23.52 1.36
N HIS A 189 2.94 22.62 2.22
CA HIS A 189 2.59 21.25 1.84
C HIS A 189 1.37 20.77 2.61
N TRP A 190 0.60 19.90 1.96
CA TRP A 190 -0.60 19.30 2.52
C TRP A 190 -0.33 17.83 2.74
N GLU A 191 -0.68 17.32 3.92
CA GLU A 191 -0.51 15.92 4.29
C GLU A 191 -1.78 15.38 4.96
N ARG A 192 -1.93 14.05 4.99
CA ARG A 192 -3.07 13.38 5.66
C ARG A 192 -2.87 13.16 7.15
N THR A 193 -1.64 13.33 7.62
CA THR A 193 -1.20 13.04 8.97
C THR A 193 0.07 13.83 9.27
N THR A 194 0.19 14.33 10.49
CA THR A 194 1.44 14.93 11.01
C THR A 194 2.44 13.87 11.43
N ASN A 195 2.03 12.60 11.55
CA ASN A 195 2.91 11.51 11.96
C ASN A 195 3.62 10.92 10.74
N PRO A 196 4.95 11.12 10.57
CA PRO A 196 5.68 10.59 9.42
C PRO A 196 5.66 9.05 9.36
N LEU A 197 5.43 8.38 10.49
CA LEU A 197 5.34 6.92 10.53
C LEU A 197 4.07 6.39 9.86
N GLU A 198 3.03 7.20 9.73
CA GLU A 198 1.77 6.84 9.04
C GLU A 198 1.82 7.07 7.52
N GLN A 199 2.87 7.77 7.06
CA GLN A 199 3.11 8.06 5.66
C GLN A 199 3.94 6.96 4.98
N ILE A 200 3.66 6.70 3.70
CA ILE A 200 4.47 5.83 2.85
C ILE A 200 5.00 6.61 1.68
N ASN A 201 6.32 6.62 1.53
CA ASN A 201 6.98 7.24 0.40
C ASN A 201 7.03 6.31 -0.81
N TYR A 202 5.89 6.15 -1.48
CA TYR A 202 5.81 5.31 -2.68
C TYR A 202 6.76 5.76 -3.79
N GLU A 203 7.12 7.05 -3.86
CA GLU A 203 8.03 7.61 -4.89
C GLU A 203 9.32 6.79 -5.07
N GLY A 204 9.93 6.35 -3.97
CA GLY A 204 11.19 5.58 -3.98
C GLY A 204 11.03 4.07 -4.21
N HIS A 205 9.80 3.56 -4.41
CA HIS A 205 9.56 2.14 -4.57
C HIS A 205 9.74 1.68 -6.03
N LYS A 206 10.16 0.43 -6.25
CA LYS A 206 10.32 -0.11 -7.62
C LYS A 206 8.98 -0.28 -8.36
N SER A 207 7.86 -0.21 -7.65
CA SER A 207 6.53 -0.19 -8.26
C SER A 207 6.19 1.14 -8.93
N THR A 208 6.94 2.21 -8.63
CA THR A 208 6.75 3.53 -9.23
C THR A 208 7.12 3.52 -10.70
N GLN A 209 6.15 3.87 -11.52
CA GLN A 209 6.30 3.91 -12.97
C GLN A 209 6.49 5.33 -13.49
N LEU A 210 5.96 6.33 -12.80
CA LEU A 210 5.84 7.69 -13.31
C LEU A 210 6.87 8.67 -12.72
N LEU A 211 7.87 8.18 -11.98
CA LEU A 211 8.93 9.02 -11.39
C LEU A 211 9.67 9.86 -12.45
N HIS A 212 10.03 9.25 -13.58
CA HIS A 212 10.69 9.97 -14.66
C HIS A 212 9.74 10.95 -15.36
N TYR A 213 8.43 10.73 -15.32
CA TYR A 213 7.47 11.66 -15.91
C TYR A 213 7.37 12.93 -15.07
N SER A 214 7.51 12.83 -13.74
CA SER A 214 7.44 14.00 -12.86
C SER A 214 8.56 15.02 -13.09
N THR A 215 9.72 14.63 -13.63
CA THR A 215 10.78 15.60 -13.95
C THR A 215 10.40 16.50 -15.13
N LEU A 216 9.50 16.03 -15.99
CA LEU A 216 8.96 16.79 -17.13
C LEU A 216 7.67 17.54 -16.78
N LEU A 217 7.29 17.57 -15.50
CA LEU A 217 6.04 18.15 -15.02
C LEU A 217 6.29 19.10 -13.85
N GLY A 218 5.90 20.37 -13.98
CA GLY A 218 5.89 21.31 -12.86
C GLY A 218 7.13 22.19 -12.71
N HIS A 219 8.08 22.15 -13.64
CA HIS A 219 9.32 22.94 -13.56
C HIS A 219 9.49 23.95 -14.69
N ASP A 220 9.07 23.60 -15.90
CA ASP A 220 9.19 24.45 -17.08
C ASP A 220 7.92 24.31 -17.94
N SER A 221 7.30 25.44 -18.25
CA SER A 221 6.04 25.50 -18.99
C SER A 221 6.21 25.07 -20.44
N GLN A 222 7.42 25.17 -21.01
CA GLN A 222 7.75 24.63 -22.32
C GLN A 222 7.91 23.10 -22.32
N VAL A 223 8.24 22.52 -21.17
CA VAL A 223 8.46 21.06 -21.02
C VAL A 223 7.15 20.33 -20.73
N ASN A 224 6.27 20.94 -19.93
CA ASN A 224 5.01 20.34 -19.50
C ASN A 224 4.16 19.71 -20.63
N PRO A 225 3.94 20.36 -21.80
CA PRO A 225 3.15 19.75 -22.88
C PRO A 225 3.71 18.40 -23.33
N THR A 226 5.04 18.27 -23.38
CA THR A 226 5.69 17.00 -23.73
C THR A 226 5.56 15.99 -22.60
N GLY A 227 5.71 16.42 -21.34
CA GLY A 227 5.46 15.58 -20.16
C GLY A 227 4.07 14.97 -20.16
N PHE A 228 3.02 15.78 -20.37
CA PHE A 228 1.63 15.30 -20.45
C PHE A 228 1.40 14.38 -21.65
N ARG A 229 1.92 14.72 -22.83
CA ARG A 229 1.80 13.86 -24.02
C ARG A 229 2.39 12.47 -23.76
N LEU A 230 3.59 12.40 -23.18
CA LEU A 230 4.22 11.12 -22.85
C LEU A 230 3.43 10.36 -21.79
N LEU A 231 2.95 11.04 -20.75
CA LEU A 231 2.08 10.44 -19.73
C LEU A 231 0.79 9.87 -20.35
N GLN A 232 0.17 10.59 -21.28
CA GLN A 232 -1.02 10.13 -21.99
C GLN A 232 -0.76 8.83 -22.76
N HIS A 233 0.31 8.81 -23.56
CA HIS A 233 0.71 7.60 -24.29
C HIS A 233 1.02 6.43 -23.37
N HIS A 234 1.69 6.69 -22.24
CA HIS A 234 1.98 5.66 -21.26
C HIS A 234 0.70 5.01 -20.71
N VAL A 235 -0.28 5.81 -20.30
CA VAL A 235 -1.57 5.32 -19.78
C VAL A 235 -2.37 4.55 -20.85
N GLN A 236 -2.33 5.02 -22.11
CA GLN A 236 -2.94 4.31 -23.25
C GLN A 236 -2.29 2.94 -23.48
N LEU A 237 -0.95 2.86 -23.45
CA LEU A 237 -0.24 1.58 -23.56
C LEU A 237 -0.57 0.65 -22.40
N THR A 238 -0.68 1.16 -21.18
CA THR A 238 -1.13 0.36 -20.03
C THR A 238 -2.54 -0.20 -20.24
N ALA A 239 -3.46 0.59 -20.78
CA ALA A 239 -4.80 0.12 -21.13
C ALA A 239 -4.78 -0.98 -22.22
N ARG A 240 -3.90 -0.86 -23.22
CA ARG A 240 -3.66 -1.88 -24.25
C ARG A 240 -3.08 -3.17 -23.64
N ARG A 241 -2.10 -3.04 -22.73
CA ARG A 241 -1.51 -4.16 -21.99
C ARG A 241 -2.56 -4.95 -21.21
N LEU A 242 -3.51 -4.26 -20.57
CA LEU A 242 -4.62 -4.88 -19.83
C LEU A 242 -5.55 -5.71 -20.72
N ARG A 243 -5.59 -5.43 -22.03
CA ARG A 243 -6.31 -6.23 -23.04
C ARG A 243 -5.45 -7.37 -23.62
N GLY A 244 -4.25 -7.60 -23.07
CA GLY A 244 -3.35 -8.66 -23.50
C GLY A 244 -2.40 -8.27 -24.62
N GLU A 245 -2.37 -7.00 -25.05
CA GLU A 245 -1.44 -6.54 -26.09
C GLU A 245 0.01 -6.51 -25.56
N LYS A 246 0.97 -6.93 -26.41
CA LYS A 246 2.40 -6.87 -26.09
C LYS A 246 2.96 -5.49 -26.39
N VAL A 247 3.00 -4.63 -25.37
CA VAL A 247 3.40 -3.21 -25.49
C VAL A 247 4.69 -2.85 -24.76
N ASP A 248 5.44 -3.84 -24.26
CA ASP A 248 6.62 -3.59 -23.42
C ASP A 248 7.73 -2.85 -24.20
N ILE A 249 7.85 -3.05 -25.51
CA ILE A 249 8.81 -2.33 -26.35
C ILE A 249 8.43 -0.85 -26.45
N GLU A 250 7.16 -0.55 -26.69
CA GLU A 250 6.65 0.81 -26.77
C GLU A 250 6.76 1.55 -25.42
N LEU A 251 6.48 0.86 -24.31
CA LEU A 251 6.69 1.42 -22.97
C LEU A 251 8.17 1.76 -22.73
N CYS A 252 9.09 0.86 -23.09
CA CYS A 252 10.52 1.16 -23.03
C CYS A 252 10.90 2.36 -23.91
N ALA A 253 10.32 2.48 -25.10
CA ALA A 253 10.58 3.60 -25.98
C ALA A 253 10.16 4.94 -25.36
N LEU A 254 9.02 4.99 -24.64
CA LEU A 254 8.59 6.18 -23.90
C LEU A 254 9.54 6.53 -22.76
N HIS A 255 9.91 5.54 -21.93
CA HIS A 255 10.87 5.76 -20.84
C HIS A 255 12.22 6.27 -21.37
N ASN A 256 12.73 5.64 -22.42
CA ASN A 256 13.99 6.05 -23.06
C ASN A 256 13.88 7.45 -23.66
N ALA A 257 12.73 7.83 -24.21
CA ALA A 257 12.51 9.21 -24.68
C ALA A 257 12.60 10.22 -23.54
N ILE A 258 12.01 9.93 -22.38
CA ILE A 258 12.10 10.79 -21.19
C ILE A 258 13.54 10.92 -20.72
N THR A 259 14.27 9.81 -20.58
CA THR A 259 15.69 9.82 -20.19
C THR A 259 16.55 10.67 -21.14
N LEU A 260 16.27 10.62 -22.44
CA LEU A 260 16.95 11.46 -23.43
C LEU A 260 16.59 12.95 -23.27
N ILE A 261 15.32 13.27 -23.01
CA ILE A 261 14.86 14.64 -22.78
C ILE A 261 15.48 15.22 -21.50
N GLU A 262 15.45 14.48 -20.39
CA GLU A 262 16.09 14.87 -19.12
C GLU A 262 17.59 15.14 -19.31
N LYS A 263 18.28 14.23 -20.01
CA LYS A 263 19.71 14.37 -20.31
C LYS A 263 19.97 15.61 -21.17
N TYR A 264 19.14 15.87 -22.18
CA TYR A 264 19.26 17.07 -23.01
C TYR A 264 19.03 18.35 -22.20
N LEU A 265 17.95 18.41 -21.41
CA LEU A 265 17.64 19.56 -20.56
C LEU A 265 18.76 19.86 -19.57
N LYS A 266 19.41 18.83 -19.02
CA LYS A 266 20.60 19.00 -18.19
C LYS A 266 21.80 19.49 -18.99
N ASN A 267 22.09 18.85 -20.13
CA ASN A 267 23.28 19.17 -20.93
C ASN A 267 23.23 20.58 -21.52
N ILE A 268 22.06 21.04 -21.98
CA ILE A 268 21.94 22.34 -22.66
C ILE A 268 22.18 23.52 -21.72
N GLN A 269 22.11 23.31 -20.40
CA GLN A 269 22.50 24.32 -19.40
C GLN A 269 24.03 24.47 -19.26
N GLU A 270 24.82 23.53 -19.78
CA GLU A 270 26.27 23.48 -19.53
C GLU A 270 27.10 23.56 -20.83
N VAL A 271 26.49 23.21 -21.98
CA VAL A 271 27.15 23.19 -23.28
C VAL A 271 26.23 23.68 -24.40
N PRO A 272 26.78 24.16 -25.53
CA PRO A 272 25.98 24.57 -26.69
C PRO A 272 25.01 23.48 -27.17
N LYS A 273 23.85 23.90 -27.70
CA LYS A 273 22.76 23.02 -28.15
C LYS A 273 23.24 21.87 -29.05
N ASP A 274 24.11 22.14 -30.03
CA ASP A 274 24.62 21.12 -30.95
C ASP A 274 25.46 20.05 -30.22
N LEU A 275 26.28 20.47 -29.25
CA LEU A 275 27.06 19.55 -28.42
C LEU A 275 26.14 18.77 -27.47
N ALA A 276 25.16 19.41 -26.85
CA ALA A 276 24.15 18.75 -26.01
C ALA A 276 23.41 17.63 -26.77
N ILE A 277 23.02 17.89 -28.02
CA ILE A 277 22.40 16.90 -28.92
C ILE A 277 23.36 15.76 -29.25
N ARG A 278 24.63 16.08 -29.58
CA ARG A 278 25.66 15.07 -29.90
C ARG A 278 25.89 14.12 -28.72
N LEU A 279 25.86 14.63 -27.49
CA LEU A 279 26.07 13.85 -26.25
C LEU A 279 24.96 12.85 -25.94
N LEU A 280 23.78 12.98 -26.56
CA LEU A 280 22.74 11.95 -26.48
C LEU A 280 23.11 10.69 -27.28
N GLY A 281 24.05 10.81 -28.21
CA GLY A 281 24.58 9.69 -28.99
C GLY A 281 23.56 9.06 -29.96
N PRO A 282 23.84 7.82 -30.42
CA PRO A 282 23.00 7.13 -31.40
C PRO A 282 21.56 6.88 -30.95
N ALA A 283 21.33 6.82 -29.62
CA ALA A 283 20.04 6.60 -29.01
C ALA A 283 18.95 7.58 -29.50
N LEU A 284 19.33 8.84 -29.72
CA LEU A 284 18.41 9.87 -30.19
C LEU A 284 17.80 9.54 -31.55
N LYS A 285 18.53 8.84 -32.44
CA LYS A 285 18.03 8.45 -33.76
C LYS A 285 16.79 7.55 -33.68
N HIS A 286 16.67 6.79 -32.59
CA HIS A 286 15.59 5.83 -32.37
C HIS A 286 14.45 6.39 -31.51
N SER A 287 14.55 7.65 -31.04
CA SER A 287 13.49 8.29 -30.26
C SER A 287 12.86 9.43 -31.06
N GLN A 288 11.65 9.21 -31.59
CA GLN A 288 10.89 10.26 -32.26
C GLN A 288 10.50 11.37 -31.27
N TYR A 289 9.95 11.00 -30.11
CA TYR A 289 9.49 11.96 -29.10
C TYR A 289 10.59 12.91 -28.61
N ALA A 290 11.79 12.40 -28.35
CA ALA A 290 12.91 13.24 -27.90
C ALA A 290 13.38 14.19 -29.01
N ARG A 291 13.42 13.74 -30.27
CA ARG A 291 13.77 14.60 -31.41
C ARG A 291 12.77 15.73 -31.62
N GLU A 292 11.48 15.41 -31.59
CA GLU A 292 10.41 16.42 -31.71
C GLU A 292 10.53 17.46 -30.59
N PHE A 293 10.73 17.02 -29.35
CA PHE A 293 10.92 17.92 -28.21
C PHE A 293 12.12 18.86 -28.42
N ILE A 294 13.29 18.33 -28.77
CA ILE A 294 14.52 19.12 -28.99
C ILE A 294 14.35 20.16 -30.11
N GLN A 295 13.59 19.81 -31.15
CA GLN A 295 13.29 20.70 -32.26
C GLN A 295 12.37 21.85 -31.85
N SER A 296 11.36 21.58 -31.02
CA SER A 296 10.41 22.60 -30.56
C SER A 296 10.85 23.38 -29.33
N TYR A 297 11.83 22.87 -28.55
CA TYR A 297 12.27 23.52 -27.31
C TYR A 297 13.14 24.74 -27.59
N GLU A 298 12.67 25.90 -27.13
CA GLU A 298 13.36 27.18 -27.26
C GLU A 298 14.27 27.39 -26.05
N PHE A 299 15.57 27.42 -26.31
CA PHE A 299 16.59 27.63 -25.28
C PHE A 299 17.31 28.94 -25.55
N GLU A 300 17.34 29.82 -24.54
CA GLU A 300 18.11 31.05 -24.57
C GLU A 300 19.57 30.74 -24.25
N ALA A 301 20.44 30.88 -25.25
CA ALA A 301 21.86 30.60 -25.09
C ALA A 301 22.51 31.61 -24.13
N HIS A 302 23.41 31.10 -23.29
CA HIS A 302 24.27 31.88 -22.41
C HIS A 302 25.73 31.53 -22.68
N GLU A 303 26.67 32.24 -22.04
CA GLU A 303 28.09 31.93 -22.16
C GLU A 303 28.43 30.61 -21.45
N PHE A 304 29.13 29.72 -22.14
CA PHE A 304 29.52 28.41 -21.62
C PHE A 304 30.99 28.42 -21.18
N ASP A 305 31.36 27.48 -20.30
CA ASP A 305 32.77 27.29 -19.93
C ASP A 305 33.52 26.59 -21.07
N ASP A 306 34.37 27.34 -21.77
CA ASP A 306 35.17 26.85 -22.90
C ASP A 306 35.99 25.61 -22.57
N GLN A 307 36.50 25.47 -21.34
CA GLN A 307 37.28 24.29 -20.96
C GLN A 307 36.42 23.04 -20.91
N ILE A 308 35.19 23.15 -20.38
CA ILE A 308 34.22 22.04 -20.34
C ILE A 308 33.78 21.69 -21.77
N VAL A 309 33.43 22.71 -22.56
CA VAL A 309 33.00 22.52 -23.96
C VAL A 309 34.10 21.83 -24.78
N GLN A 310 35.36 22.25 -24.66
CA GLN A 310 36.49 21.63 -25.34
C GLN A 310 36.75 20.21 -24.84
N TRP A 311 36.68 19.97 -23.52
CA TRP A 311 36.92 18.65 -22.95
C TRP A 311 35.88 17.61 -23.36
N VAL A 312 34.60 17.99 -23.30
CA VAL A 312 33.47 17.15 -23.73
C VAL A 312 33.40 17.06 -25.26
N GLY A 313 33.92 18.09 -25.93
CA GLY A 313 34.02 18.23 -27.36
C GLY A 313 35.06 17.30 -28.02
N ALA A 314 36.17 17.06 -27.34
CA ALA A 314 37.32 16.33 -27.85
C ALA A 314 37.05 14.81 -27.99
N ASP A 315 37.45 14.23 -29.12
CA ASP A 315 37.43 12.77 -29.27
C ASP A 315 38.46 12.12 -28.33
N GLU A 316 38.28 10.84 -28.01
CA GLU A 316 39.16 10.11 -27.07
C GLU A 316 40.64 10.09 -27.49
N GLU A 317 40.91 10.27 -28.78
CA GLU A 317 42.25 10.30 -29.38
C GLU A 317 42.96 11.66 -29.26
N PHE A 318 42.23 12.73 -28.89
CA PHE A 318 42.81 14.08 -28.77
C PHE A 318 43.17 14.43 -27.32
N PHE A 319 44.12 15.37 -27.19
CA PHE A 319 44.51 15.91 -25.89
C PHE A 319 43.33 16.66 -25.25
N LYS A 320 42.75 16.08 -24.20
CA LYS A 320 41.74 16.76 -23.39
C LYS A 320 42.41 17.83 -22.53
N PRO A 321 41.88 19.07 -22.48
CA PRO A 321 42.46 20.13 -21.67
C PRO A 321 42.46 19.73 -20.19
N PHE A 322 43.43 20.23 -19.42
CA PHE A 322 43.45 20.02 -17.98
C PHE A 322 42.27 20.76 -17.32
N LEU A 323 41.47 20.05 -16.55
CA LEU A 323 40.35 20.59 -15.79
C LEU A 323 40.66 20.53 -14.29
N SER A 324 40.06 21.44 -13.51
CA SER A 324 39.99 21.22 -12.06
C SER A 324 39.18 19.94 -11.78
N PRO A 325 39.39 19.27 -10.62
CA PRO A 325 38.67 18.04 -10.30
C PRO A 325 37.14 18.17 -10.38
N GLU A 326 36.58 19.29 -9.94
CA GLU A 326 35.13 19.58 -9.99
C GLU A 326 34.62 19.70 -11.44
N LYS A 327 35.33 20.44 -12.30
CA LYS A 327 34.99 20.58 -13.72
C LYS A 327 35.16 19.25 -14.46
N GLU A 328 36.17 18.48 -14.13
CA GLU A 328 36.39 17.16 -14.71
C GLU A 328 35.25 16.19 -14.34
N GLU A 329 34.78 16.23 -13.09
CA GLU A 329 33.62 15.44 -12.67
C GLU A 329 32.34 15.85 -13.43
N LEU A 330 32.09 17.16 -13.58
CA LEU A 330 30.98 17.67 -14.37
C LEU A 330 31.08 17.25 -15.84
N ALA A 331 32.25 17.42 -16.46
CA ALA A 331 32.50 17.03 -17.84
C ALA A 331 32.31 15.51 -18.07
N LYS A 332 32.77 14.67 -17.12
CA LYS A 332 32.49 13.22 -17.12
C LYS A 332 31.00 12.92 -17.01
N LYS A 333 30.25 13.61 -16.14
CA LYS A 333 28.80 13.46 -16.01
C LYS A 333 28.05 13.88 -17.29
N LEU A 334 28.51 14.92 -17.98
CA LEU A 334 27.95 15.36 -19.26
C LEU A 334 28.24 14.34 -20.38
N ALA A 335 29.48 13.86 -20.47
CA ALA A 335 29.91 12.89 -21.47
C ALA A 335 29.33 11.47 -21.28
N ALA A 336 28.92 11.11 -20.07
CA ALA A 336 28.33 9.79 -19.81
C ALA A 336 27.06 9.57 -20.67
N PRO A 337 26.96 8.46 -21.43
CA PRO A 337 25.80 8.18 -22.26
C PRO A 337 24.54 8.00 -21.41
N PRO A 338 23.35 8.29 -21.97
CA PRO A 338 22.09 8.08 -21.27
C PRO A 338 21.89 6.59 -20.94
N ALA A 339 21.47 6.29 -19.71
CA ALA A 339 21.22 4.93 -19.25
C ALA A 339 19.83 4.47 -19.71
N LEU A 340 19.76 3.92 -20.93
CA LEU A 340 18.51 3.43 -21.51
C LEU A 340 18.08 2.11 -20.87
N ILE A 341 16.77 1.92 -20.78
CA ILE A 341 16.16 0.69 -20.27
C ILE A 341 15.73 -0.27 -21.38
N ILE A 342 15.71 -1.56 -21.05
CA ILE A 342 15.16 -2.65 -21.86
C ILE A 342 13.90 -3.24 -21.21
N PRO A 343 13.08 -4.05 -21.92
CA PRO A 343 11.81 -4.56 -21.41
C PRO A 343 11.88 -5.27 -20.06
N SER A 344 12.96 -6.02 -19.78
CA SER A 344 13.16 -6.71 -18.50
C SER A 344 13.40 -5.77 -17.31
N GLN A 345 13.68 -4.49 -17.58
CA GLN A 345 13.91 -3.45 -16.58
C GLN A 345 12.67 -2.56 -16.37
N LEU A 346 11.59 -2.74 -17.14
CA LEU A 346 10.35 -2.00 -16.90
C LEU A 346 9.83 -2.29 -15.49
N PRO A 347 9.31 -1.27 -14.79
CA PRO A 347 8.61 -1.50 -13.54
C PRO A 347 7.45 -2.46 -13.77
N THR A 348 7.38 -3.53 -12.97
CA THR A 348 6.34 -4.56 -13.14
C THR A 348 5.16 -4.30 -12.19
N PRO A 349 3.91 -4.37 -12.68
CA PRO A 349 2.72 -4.23 -11.82
C PRO A 349 2.61 -5.31 -10.74
N TYR A 350 3.28 -6.46 -10.92
CA TYR A 350 3.20 -7.62 -10.04
C TYR A 350 3.70 -7.35 -8.61
N GLY A 351 4.61 -6.37 -8.42
CA GLY A 351 5.04 -5.95 -7.08
C GLY A 351 3.95 -5.27 -6.26
N ILE A 352 3.02 -4.58 -6.93
CA ILE A 352 2.03 -3.70 -6.30
C ILE A 352 1.06 -4.48 -5.41
N LYS A 353 0.67 -5.70 -5.79
CA LYS A 353 -0.30 -6.49 -5.00
C LYS A 353 0.28 -6.93 -3.65
N GLY A 354 1.53 -7.40 -3.65
CA GLY A 354 2.23 -7.82 -2.43
C GLY A 354 2.50 -6.63 -1.51
N GLU A 355 2.95 -5.53 -2.09
CA GLU A 355 3.20 -4.25 -1.44
C GLU A 355 1.94 -3.66 -0.80
N ARG A 356 0.84 -3.51 -1.58
CA ARG A 356 -0.45 -3.03 -1.07
C ARG A 356 -0.96 -3.89 0.09
N LYS A 357 -0.83 -5.23 0.00
CA LYS A 357 -1.24 -6.14 1.07
C LYS A 357 -0.38 -5.94 2.33
N PHE A 358 0.92 -5.78 2.17
CA PHE A 358 1.84 -5.53 3.28
C PHE A 358 1.47 -4.25 4.03
N TYR A 359 1.36 -3.13 3.32
CA TYR A 359 1.02 -1.85 3.94
C TYR A 359 -0.41 -1.79 4.47
N LYS A 360 -1.35 -2.52 3.85
CA LYS A 360 -2.69 -2.72 4.44
C LYS A 360 -2.59 -3.37 5.82
N ASN A 361 -1.81 -4.44 5.96
CA ASN A 361 -1.59 -5.09 7.25
C ASN A 361 -0.88 -4.15 8.25
N LEU A 362 0.05 -3.33 7.79
CA LEU A 362 0.74 -2.34 8.62
C LEU A 362 -0.21 -1.26 9.16
N ALA A 363 -1.21 -0.83 8.39
CA ALA A 363 -2.26 0.06 8.91
C ALA A 363 -3.19 -0.61 9.90
N LEU A 364 -3.54 -1.88 9.69
CA LEU A 364 -4.32 -2.62 10.69
C LEU A 364 -3.54 -2.76 12.01
N LEU A 365 -2.20 -2.91 11.94
CA LEU A 365 -1.32 -2.89 13.10
C LEU A 365 -1.36 -1.52 13.80
N GLN A 366 -1.36 -0.42 13.04
CA GLN A 366 -1.52 0.93 13.62
C GLN A 366 -2.84 1.08 14.38
N THR A 367 -3.96 0.60 13.82
CA THR A 367 -5.26 0.64 14.51
C THR A 367 -5.22 -0.11 15.85
N LYS A 368 -4.53 -1.25 15.89
CA LYS A 368 -4.32 -2.01 17.13
C LYS A 368 -3.40 -1.29 18.13
N ILE A 369 -2.39 -0.58 17.65
CA ILE A 369 -1.52 0.26 18.50
C ILE A 369 -2.32 1.40 19.13
N THR A 370 -3.19 2.06 18.38
CA THR A 370 -4.06 3.13 18.92
C THR A 370 -5.00 2.60 20.01
N ASP A 371 -5.60 1.42 19.82
CA ASP A 371 -6.40 0.75 20.87
C ASP A 371 -5.58 0.48 22.14
N LEU A 372 -4.33 0.01 22.00
CA LEU A 372 -3.43 -0.17 23.15
C LEU A 372 -3.08 1.17 23.82
N GLU A 373 -2.89 2.23 23.04
CA GLU A 373 -2.58 3.55 23.57
C GLU A 373 -3.73 4.11 24.41
N ASP A 374 -4.96 3.99 23.93
CA ASP A 374 -6.15 4.41 24.66
C ASP A 374 -6.31 3.63 25.97
N ARG A 375 -6.15 2.31 25.91
CA ARG A 375 -6.18 1.44 27.12
C ARG A 375 -5.08 1.80 28.11
N LYS A 376 -3.86 2.04 27.62
CA LYS A 376 -2.72 2.49 28.44
C LYS A 376 -3.05 3.82 29.15
N ARG A 377 -3.65 4.78 28.45
CA ARG A 377 -4.06 6.07 29.03
C ARG A 377 -5.15 5.90 30.09
N THR A 378 -6.13 5.01 29.85
CA THR A 378 -7.16 4.68 30.84
C THR A 378 -6.57 4.07 32.10
N ALA A 379 -5.69 3.06 31.97
CA ALA A 379 -5.01 2.46 33.12
C ALA A 379 -4.20 3.48 33.92
N LEU A 380 -3.48 4.40 33.27
CA LEU A 380 -2.76 5.48 33.95
C LEU A 380 -3.71 6.40 34.74
N ALA A 381 -4.87 6.73 34.17
CA ALA A 381 -5.85 7.56 34.85
C ALA A 381 -6.47 6.85 36.06
N GLU A 382 -6.75 5.55 35.95
CA GLU A 382 -7.25 4.70 37.04
C GLU A 382 -6.22 4.54 38.16
N ALA A 383 -4.94 4.47 37.81
CA ALA A 383 -3.81 4.49 38.73
C ALA A 383 -3.52 5.89 39.33
N ASN A 384 -4.38 6.89 39.09
CA ASN A 384 -4.17 8.29 39.50
C ASN A 384 -2.82 8.88 39.04
N GLY A 385 -2.33 8.44 37.88
CA GLY A 385 -1.05 8.87 37.32
C GLY A 385 0.16 8.09 37.82
N ASP A 386 0.00 6.99 38.57
CA ASP A 386 1.13 6.15 38.96
C ASP A 386 1.62 5.31 37.77
N GLU A 387 2.74 5.71 37.20
CA GLU A 387 3.40 4.99 36.10
C GLU A 387 4.04 3.66 36.55
N ASN A 388 4.02 3.33 37.84
CA ASN A 388 4.50 2.04 38.36
C ASN A 388 3.37 1.04 38.60
N ASP A 389 2.12 1.41 38.34
CA ASP A 389 0.99 0.49 38.40
C ASP A 389 1.19 -0.68 37.42
N GLU A 390 0.87 -1.90 37.87
CA GLU A 390 1.16 -3.14 37.14
C GLU A 390 0.42 -3.19 35.79
N ASP A 391 -0.86 -2.79 35.77
CA ASP A 391 -1.68 -2.78 34.55
C ASP A 391 -1.18 -1.73 33.55
N TYR A 392 -0.79 -0.55 34.05
CA TYR A 392 -0.16 0.48 33.21
C TYR A 392 1.16 -0.02 32.61
N LEU A 393 2.06 -0.62 33.41
CA LEU A 393 3.34 -1.13 32.95
C LEU A 393 3.18 -2.24 31.90
N GLU A 394 2.23 -3.16 32.09
CA GLU A 394 1.93 -4.21 31.11
C GLU A 394 1.46 -3.60 29.78
N LEU A 395 0.49 -2.69 29.83
CA LEU A 395 -0.05 -2.01 28.64
C LEU A 395 0.99 -1.10 27.96
N HIS A 396 1.85 -0.43 28.74
CA HIS A 396 2.93 0.38 28.23
C HIS A 396 3.95 -0.46 27.46
N ASN A 397 4.40 -1.58 28.05
CA ASN A 397 5.32 -2.51 27.41
C ASN A 397 4.74 -3.11 26.12
N ALA A 398 3.46 -3.46 26.13
CA ALA A 398 2.76 -3.95 24.95
C ALA A 398 2.66 -2.88 23.85
N TRP A 399 2.28 -1.65 24.21
CA TRP A 399 2.21 -0.53 23.28
C TRP A 399 3.58 -0.22 22.66
N ASP A 400 4.65 -0.18 23.46
CA ASP A 400 6.01 0.05 22.99
C ASP A 400 6.45 -1.06 22.04
N THR A 401 6.29 -2.33 22.45
CA THR A 401 6.61 -3.50 21.63
C THR A 401 5.88 -3.48 20.28
N ALA A 402 4.59 -3.14 20.26
CA ALA A 402 3.82 -3.05 19.03
C ALA A 402 4.28 -1.89 18.13
N THR A 403 4.63 -0.74 18.71
CA THR A 403 5.15 0.44 18.01
C THR A 403 6.53 0.16 17.40
N THR A 404 7.42 -0.49 18.15
CA THR A 404 8.72 -0.96 17.63
C THR A 404 8.52 -1.97 16.49
N LEU A 405 7.65 -2.97 16.68
CA LEU A 405 7.35 -3.97 15.64
C LEU A 405 6.91 -3.29 14.34
N ARG A 406 5.98 -2.34 14.42
CA ARG A 406 5.47 -1.62 13.25
C ARG A 406 6.58 -0.83 12.55
N THR A 407 7.37 -0.08 13.31
CA THR A 407 8.45 0.77 12.78
C THR A 407 9.49 -0.08 12.05
N GLU A 408 9.93 -1.17 12.66
CA GLU A 408 10.92 -2.06 12.05
C GLU A 408 10.35 -2.82 10.85
N LEU A 409 9.12 -3.35 10.93
CA LEU A 409 8.48 -3.97 9.76
C LEU A 409 8.39 -2.99 8.59
N LYS A 410 7.98 -1.73 8.84
CA LYS A 410 7.92 -0.69 7.81
C LYS A 410 9.28 -0.49 7.15
N LYS A 411 10.33 -0.28 7.96
CA LYS A 411 11.70 -0.10 7.49
C LYS A 411 12.17 -1.28 6.61
N GLN A 412 11.91 -2.51 7.05
CA GLN A 412 12.25 -3.70 6.26
C GLN A 412 11.44 -3.79 4.96
N GLY A 413 10.16 -3.44 5.01
CA GLY A 413 9.30 -3.35 3.83
C GLY A 413 9.82 -2.33 2.82
N ASP A 414 10.12 -1.12 3.27
CA ASP A 414 10.63 -0.02 2.44
C ASP A 414 11.95 -0.43 1.73
N ILE A 415 12.88 -1.08 2.44
CA ILE A 415 14.12 -1.63 1.85
C ILE A 415 13.81 -2.67 0.77
N TYR A 416 12.92 -3.62 1.05
CA TYR A 416 12.57 -4.67 0.11
C TYR A 416 11.86 -4.14 -1.13
N PHE A 417 10.87 -3.25 -0.97
CA PHE A 417 10.08 -2.72 -2.08
C PHE A 417 10.86 -1.68 -2.92
N ALA A 418 11.90 -1.05 -2.37
CA ALA A 418 12.84 -0.24 -3.14
C ALA A 418 13.69 -1.07 -4.12
N ASN A 419 14.13 -2.27 -3.71
CA ASN A 419 14.92 -3.16 -4.57
C ASN A 419 14.53 -4.65 -4.41
N PRO A 420 13.37 -5.08 -4.91
CA PRO A 420 12.91 -6.46 -4.77
C PRO A 420 13.76 -7.39 -5.63
N ASN A 421 14.50 -8.26 -4.94
CA ASN A 421 15.26 -9.37 -5.48
C ASN A 421 15.23 -10.54 -4.47
N GLN A 422 15.86 -11.67 -4.81
CA GLN A 422 15.82 -12.87 -3.96
C GLN A 422 16.49 -12.66 -2.59
N GLU A 423 17.59 -11.91 -2.56
CA GLU A 423 18.34 -11.62 -1.35
C GLU A 423 17.57 -10.67 -0.43
N THR A 424 17.06 -9.56 -0.95
CA THR A 424 16.24 -8.61 -0.18
C THR A 424 14.94 -9.26 0.31
N TYR A 425 14.32 -10.14 -0.47
CA TYR A 425 13.16 -10.92 -0.02
C TYR A 425 13.51 -11.85 1.14
N LYS A 426 14.62 -12.60 1.04
CA LYS A 426 15.08 -13.50 2.10
C LYS A 426 15.33 -12.72 3.39
N THR A 427 16.08 -11.62 3.31
CA THR A 427 16.37 -10.74 4.45
C THR A 427 15.09 -10.18 5.06
N PHE A 428 14.20 -9.60 4.24
CA PHE A 428 12.90 -9.08 4.69
C PHE A 428 12.07 -10.16 5.41
N ARG A 429 11.95 -11.34 4.81
CA ARG A 429 11.19 -12.47 5.36
C ARG A 429 11.77 -12.92 6.69
N ASP A 430 13.07 -13.17 6.75
CA ASP A 430 13.73 -13.75 7.91
C ASP A 430 13.73 -12.76 9.09
N GLN A 431 14.02 -11.48 8.84
CA GLN A 431 13.98 -10.43 9.86
C GLN A 431 12.55 -10.12 10.32
N SER A 432 11.59 -10.01 9.40
CA SER A 432 10.17 -9.80 9.77
C SER A 432 9.64 -10.94 10.64
N ARG A 433 10.06 -12.18 10.38
CA ARG A 433 9.67 -13.34 11.19
C ARG A 433 10.24 -13.26 12.60
N VAL A 434 11.49 -12.85 12.76
CA VAL A 434 12.10 -12.63 14.08
C VAL A 434 11.36 -11.53 14.83
N LEU A 435 11.14 -10.38 14.20
CA LEU A 435 10.40 -9.25 14.80
C LEU A 435 9.02 -9.67 15.29
N ILE A 436 8.25 -10.36 14.44
CA ILE A 436 6.89 -10.79 14.79
C ILE A 436 6.90 -11.81 15.93
N ARG A 437 7.87 -12.73 15.98
CA ARG A 437 8.00 -13.69 17.09
C ARG A 437 8.33 -13.01 18.41
N THR A 438 9.29 -12.09 18.41
CA THR A 438 9.66 -11.32 19.60
C THR A 438 8.44 -10.56 20.11
N ALA A 439 7.72 -9.87 19.22
CA ALA A 439 6.53 -9.12 19.59
C ALA A 439 5.37 -10.03 20.06
N HIS A 440 5.21 -11.23 19.48
CA HIS A 440 4.24 -12.22 19.93
C HIS A 440 4.51 -12.72 21.36
N GLY A 441 5.76 -12.64 21.85
CA GLY A 441 6.07 -12.96 23.25
C GLY A 441 5.33 -12.06 24.24
N VAL A 442 5.22 -10.76 23.91
CA VAL A 442 4.60 -9.73 24.74
C VAL A 442 3.12 -9.56 24.41
N LEU A 443 2.76 -9.53 23.12
CA LEU A 443 1.42 -9.12 22.69
C LEU A 443 0.36 -10.22 22.81
N ASP A 444 0.75 -11.49 22.93
CA ASP A 444 -0.17 -12.65 22.94
C ASP A 444 -1.03 -12.74 24.21
N THR A 445 -0.70 -11.98 25.27
CA THR A 445 -1.55 -11.83 26.46
C THR A 445 -2.72 -10.86 26.22
N HIS A 446 -2.62 -9.98 25.21
CA HIS A 446 -3.63 -8.96 24.95
C HIS A 446 -4.69 -9.44 23.94
N ARG A 447 -5.96 -9.20 24.28
CA ARG A 447 -7.13 -9.64 23.50
C ARG A 447 -7.03 -9.29 22.01
N GLY A 448 -7.10 -10.32 21.16
CA GLY A 448 -7.17 -10.18 19.70
C GLY A 448 -5.83 -9.90 18.98
N TRP A 449 -4.71 -9.82 19.71
CA TRP A 449 -3.39 -9.65 19.12
C TRP A 449 -2.81 -10.94 18.54
N SER A 450 -3.10 -12.08 19.16
CA SER A 450 -2.66 -13.40 18.70
C SER A 450 -3.13 -13.69 17.27
N GLU A 451 -4.44 -13.59 17.02
CA GLU A 451 -5.02 -13.76 15.68
C GLU A 451 -4.45 -12.73 14.69
N PHE A 452 -4.27 -11.48 15.12
CA PHE A 452 -3.74 -10.41 14.29
C PHE A 452 -2.30 -10.70 13.84
N LEU A 453 -1.40 -11.01 14.77
CA LEU A 453 0.01 -11.31 14.47
C LEU A 453 0.14 -12.54 13.58
N VAL A 454 -0.69 -13.56 13.79
CA VAL A 454 -0.79 -14.75 12.94
C VAL A 454 -1.21 -14.40 11.50
N ASN A 455 -2.04 -13.38 11.31
CA ASN A 455 -2.45 -12.90 9.99
C ASN A 455 -1.41 -11.98 9.33
N CYS A 456 -0.62 -11.26 10.12
CA CYS A 456 0.46 -10.39 9.64
C CYS A 456 1.71 -11.16 9.25
N ALA A 457 2.00 -12.24 9.97
CA ALA A 457 3.17 -13.04 9.70
C ALA A 457 3.02 -13.74 8.35
N TYR A 458 3.98 -13.50 7.43
CA TYR A 458 4.23 -14.33 6.23
C TYR A 458 4.79 -15.69 6.65
N VAL A 459 4.07 -16.30 7.57
CA VAL A 459 4.40 -17.51 8.27
C VAL A 459 3.94 -18.66 7.39
N ILE A 460 4.78 -19.69 7.30
CA ILE A 460 4.50 -20.92 6.55
C ILE A 460 3.10 -21.40 6.97
N LYS A 461 2.25 -21.78 6.01
CA LYS A 461 0.83 -22.15 6.23
C LYS A 461 0.61 -23.03 7.48
N GLY A 462 1.56 -23.94 7.78
CA GLY A 462 1.58 -24.78 8.97
C GLY A 462 1.76 -24.05 10.30
N GLU A 463 2.72 -23.13 10.40
CA GLU A 463 2.96 -22.31 11.60
C GLU A 463 1.76 -21.37 11.85
N ARG A 464 1.15 -20.82 10.80
CA ARG A 464 -0.06 -19.99 10.91
C ARG A 464 -1.24 -20.78 11.47
N LYS A 465 -1.45 -22.00 10.97
CA LYS A 465 -2.51 -22.90 11.44
C LYS A 465 -2.28 -23.32 12.89
N PHE A 466 -1.02 -23.57 13.27
CA PHE A 466 -0.66 -23.91 14.64
C PHE A 466 -0.99 -22.79 15.62
N TYR A 467 -0.50 -21.56 15.38
CA TYR A 467 -0.80 -20.44 16.29
C TYR A 467 -2.27 -20.04 16.27
N LYS A 468 -2.99 -20.24 15.16
CA LYS A 468 -4.46 -20.09 15.15
C LYS A 468 -5.13 -21.06 16.13
N ASN A 469 -4.67 -22.32 16.19
CA ASN A 469 -5.20 -23.29 17.15
C ASN A 469 -4.80 -22.93 18.59
N LEU A 470 -3.60 -22.38 18.82
CA LEU A 470 -3.22 -21.85 20.14
C LEU A 470 -4.08 -20.66 20.57
N ALA A 471 -4.44 -19.76 19.65
CA ALA A 471 -5.36 -18.66 19.94
C ALA A 471 -6.77 -19.17 20.33
N LEU A 472 -7.25 -20.24 19.67
CA LEU A 472 -8.51 -20.89 20.07
C LEU A 472 -8.40 -21.55 21.45
N LEU A 473 -7.25 -22.16 21.78
CA LEU A 473 -6.98 -22.70 23.11
C LEU A 473 -6.98 -21.59 24.16
N GLN A 474 -6.40 -20.42 23.84
CA GLN A 474 -6.42 -19.27 24.74
C GLN A 474 -7.84 -18.75 24.99
N ALA A 475 -8.69 -18.67 23.97
CA ALA A 475 -10.08 -18.27 24.16
C ALA A 475 -10.84 -19.24 25.09
N LYS A 476 -10.55 -20.55 24.99
CA LYS A 476 -11.08 -21.58 25.89
C LYS A 476 -10.53 -21.46 27.32
N ILE A 477 -9.27 -21.06 27.49
CA ILE A 477 -8.67 -20.77 28.80
C ILE A 477 -9.36 -19.59 29.46
N THR A 478 -9.63 -18.51 28.72
CA THR A 478 -10.37 -17.35 29.24
C THR A 478 -11.80 -17.73 29.69
N ASP A 479 -12.51 -18.57 28.93
CA ASP A 479 -13.82 -19.11 29.36
C ASP A 479 -13.73 -19.90 30.67
N LEU A 480 -12.70 -20.73 30.83
CA LEU A 480 -12.46 -21.44 32.09
C LEU A 480 -12.15 -20.49 33.24
N GLU A 481 -11.40 -19.42 32.98
CA GLU A 481 -11.06 -18.43 33.98
C GLU A 481 -12.30 -17.68 34.49
N ASP A 482 -13.17 -17.25 33.58
CA ASP A 482 -14.43 -16.58 33.93
C ASP A 482 -15.30 -17.50 34.79
N ARG A 483 -15.45 -18.76 34.38
CA ARG A 483 -16.21 -19.76 35.14
C ARG A 483 -15.59 -20.06 36.51
N LYS A 484 -14.26 -20.16 36.59
CA LYS A 484 -13.52 -20.31 37.85
C LYS A 484 -13.81 -19.15 38.80
N ARG A 485 -13.80 -17.90 38.30
CA ARG A 485 -14.12 -16.70 39.09
C ARG A 485 -15.57 -16.70 39.57
N THR A 486 -16.52 -17.13 38.74
CA THR A 486 -17.94 -17.25 39.13
C THR A 486 -18.13 -18.28 40.24
N ALA A 487 -17.54 -19.48 40.10
CA ALA A 487 -17.61 -20.52 41.12
C ALA A 487 -17.03 -20.05 42.47
N LEU A 488 -15.89 -19.34 42.44
CA LEU A 488 -15.32 -18.78 43.67
C LEU A 488 -16.24 -17.76 44.34
N ALA A 489 -16.92 -16.92 43.55
CA ALA A 489 -17.89 -15.95 44.07
C ALA A 489 -19.12 -16.64 44.68
N GLU A 490 -19.64 -17.68 44.04
CA GLU A 490 -20.77 -18.49 44.53
C GLU A 490 -20.42 -19.26 45.81
N ALA A 491 -19.16 -19.70 45.93
CA ALA A 491 -18.60 -20.31 47.12
C ALA A 491 -18.27 -19.30 48.25
N ASN A 492 -18.64 -18.03 48.10
CA ASN A 492 -18.28 -16.94 49.02
C ASN A 492 -16.76 -16.84 49.30
N GLY A 493 -15.94 -17.17 48.31
CA GLY A 493 -14.47 -17.16 48.42
C GLY A 493 -13.85 -18.42 49.03
N ASP A 494 -14.61 -19.51 49.25
CA ASP A 494 -14.02 -20.77 49.71
C ASP A 494 -13.25 -21.46 48.57
N GLU A 495 -11.91 -21.39 48.63
CA GLU A 495 -11.03 -22.06 47.67
C GLU A 495 -11.04 -23.60 47.80
N ASN A 496 -11.72 -24.17 48.81
CA ASN A 496 -11.90 -25.61 48.97
C ASN A 496 -13.23 -26.12 48.42
N ASP A 497 -14.08 -25.22 47.89
CA ASP A 497 -15.30 -25.62 47.21
C ASP A 497 -14.99 -26.54 46.03
N GLU A 498 -15.79 -27.61 45.88
CA GLU A 498 -15.52 -28.67 44.91
C GLU A 498 -15.57 -28.14 43.47
N ASP A 499 -16.55 -27.30 43.14
CA ASP A 499 -16.72 -26.74 41.79
C ASP A 499 -15.58 -25.76 41.47
N TYR A 500 -15.18 -24.93 42.44
CA TYR A 500 -14.01 -24.06 42.28
C TYR A 500 -12.72 -24.87 42.05
N LEU A 501 -12.46 -25.90 42.86
CA LEU A 501 -11.26 -26.73 42.73
C LEU A 501 -11.21 -27.45 41.38
N GLU A 502 -12.33 -27.98 40.89
CA GLU A 502 -12.39 -28.62 39.57
C GLU A 502 -12.08 -27.62 38.44
N LEU A 503 -12.69 -26.43 38.47
CA LEU A 503 -12.45 -25.37 37.47
C LEU A 503 -11.03 -24.79 37.55
N HIS A 504 -10.48 -24.64 38.76
CA HIS A 504 -9.11 -24.20 38.98
C HIS A 504 -8.12 -25.19 38.36
N ASN A 505 -8.28 -26.49 38.65
CA ASN A 505 -7.43 -27.54 38.08
C ASN A 505 -7.50 -27.59 36.56
N ALA A 506 -8.68 -27.40 35.98
CA ALA A 506 -8.85 -27.35 34.54
C ALA A 506 -8.19 -26.12 33.92
N TRP A 507 -8.39 -24.94 34.51
CA TRP A 507 -7.76 -23.71 34.06
C TRP A 507 -6.23 -23.79 34.11
N ASP A 508 -5.67 -24.32 35.20
CA ASP A 508 -4.23 -24.51 35.36
C ASP A 508 -3.68 -25.50 34.33
N THR A 509 -4.33 -26.67 34.18
CA THR A 509 -3.96 -27.69 33.19
C THR A 509 -3.98 -27.13 31.76
N ALA A 510 -5.01 -26.35 31.40
CA ALA A 510 -5.11 -25.74 30.07
C ALA A 510 -4.02 -24.68 29.84
N THR A 511 -3.68 -23.90 30.87
CA THR A 511 -2.62 -22.88 30.83
C THR A 511 -1.24 -23.52 30.66
N ILE A 512 -0.96 -24.60 31.39
CA ILE A 512 0.26 -25.42 31.24
C ILE A 512 0.32 -26.00 29.81
N LEU A 513 -0.78 -26.59 29.32
CA LEU A 513 -0.86 -27.15 27.98
C LEU A 513 -0.51 -26.10 26.91
N ARG A 514 -1.11 -24.91 26.99
CA ARG A 514 -0.82 -23.82 26.03
C ARG A 514 0.64 -23.42 26.08
N THR A 515 1.18 -23.20 27.28
CA THR A 515 2.57 -22.76 27.49
C THR A 515 3.56 -23.74 26.90
N GLU A 516 3.40 -25.03 27.20
CA GLU A 516 4.30 -26.06 26.70
C GLU A 516 4.10 -26.32 25.20
N LEU A 517 2.87 -26.31 24.67
CA LEU A 517 2.66 -26.40 23.23
C LEU A 517 3.32 -25.25 22.48
N LYS A 518 3.16 -24.01 22.97
CA LYS A 518 3.81 -22.82 22.39
C LYS A 518 5.32 -22.99 22.36
N LYS A 519 5.94 -23.39 23.47
CA LYS A 519 7.38 -23.66 23.57
C LYS A 519 7.84 -24.70 22.54
N GLN A 520 7.10 -25.80 22.39
CA GLN A 520 7.44 -26.82 21.38
C GLN A 520 7.26 -26.31 19.95
N GLY A 521 6.22 -25.52 19.70
CA GLY A 521 6.01 -24.84 18.44
C GLY A 521 7.18 -23.91 18.11
N ASP A 522 7.58 -23.06 19.05
CA ASP A 522 8.68 -22.09 18.88
C ASP A 522 9.99 -22.80 18.51
N ILE A 523 10.32 -23.92 19.17
CA ILE A 523 11.49 -24.75 18.87
C ILE A 523 11.42 -25.30 17.43
N TYR A 524 10.30 -25.91 17.05
CA TYR A 524 10.14 -26.49 15.71
C TYR A 524 10.18 -25.43 14.62
N PHE A 525 9.42 -24.34 14.78
CA PHE A 525 9.33 -23.32 13.76
C PHE A 525 10.60 -22.46 13.68
N ALA A 526 11.45 -22.41 14.71
CA ALA A 526 12.76 -21.79 14.64
C ALA A 526 13.70 -22.50 13.65
N ASN A 527 13.70 -23.83 13.63
CA ASN A 527 14.52 -24.63 12.72
C ASN A 527 13.73 -25.83 12.17
N PRO A 528 12.84 -25.61 11.19
CA PRO A 528 11.93 -26.65 10.72
C PRO A 528 12.69 -27.70 9.91
N ASN A 529 12.84 -28.89 10.49
CA ASN A 529 13.42 -30.07 9.85
C ASN A 529 12.71 -31.34 10.35
N GLN A 530 13.09 -32.51 9.83
CA GLN A 530 12.42 -33.76 10.15
C GLN A 530 12.55 -34.16 11.62
N GLU A 531 13.71 -33.89 12.22
CA GLU A 531 13.99 -34.22 13.61
C GLU A 531 13.21 -33.30 14.56
N THR A 532 13.27 -31.98 14.33
CA THR A 532 12.52 -31.01 15.14
C THR A 532 11.02 -31.19 15.01
N TYR A 533 10.51 -31.60 13.84
CA TYR A 533 9.10 -31.97 13.69
C TYR A 533 8.72 -33.20 14.50
N LYS A 534 9.54 -34.26 14.47
CA LYS A 534 9.28 -35.49 15.23
C LYS A 534 9.19 -35.17 16.72
N THR A 535 10.14 -34.41 17.23
CA THR A 535 10.17 -33.95 18.64
C THR A 535 8.92 -33.14 18.98
N PHE A 536 8.60 -32.11 18.19
CA PHE A 536 7.41 -31.28 18.39
C PHE A 536 6.12 -32.10 18.40
N ARG A 537 5.94 -33.00 17.43
CA ARG A 537 4.76 -33.85 17.30
C ARG A 537 4.62 -34.78 18.50
N ASP A 538 5.70 -35.48 18.86
CA ASP A 538 5.67 -36.51 19.89
C ASP A 538 5.46 -35.88 21.27
N GLN A 539 6.13 -34.76 21.57
CA GLN A 539 5.94 -34.02 22.83
C GLN A 539 4.56 -33.38 22.91
N SER A 540 4.06 -32.77 21.82
CA SER A 540 2.71 -32.21 21.80
C SER A 540 1.62 -33.26 22.04
N ARG A 541 1.81 -34.48 21.52
CA ARG A 541 0.88 -35.60 21.77
C ARG A 541 0.88 -36.02 23.24
N VAL A 542 2.05 -36.07 23.88
CA VAL A 542 2.15 -36.35 25.31
C VAL A 542 1.44 -35.27 26.12
N LEU A 543 1.73 -33.99 25.84
CA LEU A 543 1.09 -32.85 26.51
C LEU A 543 -0.44 -32.90 26.40
N ILE A 544 -0.97 -33.10 25.19
CA ILE A 544 -2.42 -33.19 24.97
C ILE A 544 -3.02 -34.40 25.69
N ARG A 545 -2.38 -35.57 25.61
CA ARG A 545 -2.84 -36.79 26.31
C ARG A 545 -2.87 -36.61 27.82
N THR A 546 -1.88 -35.93 28.40
CA THR A 546 -1.88 -35.62 29.83
C THR A 546 -3.03 -34.68 30.19
N ALA A 547 -3.24 -33.63 29.39
CA ALA A 547 -4.31 -32.66 29.62
C ALA A 547 -5.72 -33.25 29.50
N HIS A 548 -5.93 -34.28 28.65
CA HIS A 548 -7.19 -35.01 28.55
C HIS A 548 -7.69 -35.54 29.91
N GLY A 549 -6.79 -35.98 30.80
CA GLY A 549 -7.18 -36.54 32.09
C GLY A 549 -7.95 -35.58 33.01
N VAL A 550 -7.76 -34.27 32.82
CA VAL A 550 -8.44 -33.22 33.57
C VAL A 550 -9.51 -32.55 32.71
N LEU A 551 -9.15 -32.12 31.51
CA LEU A 551 -9.99 -31.25 30.69
C LEU A 551 -11.23 -31.96 30.10
N ASP A 552 -11.19 -33.28 29.88
CA ASP A 552 -12.34 -34.02 29.32
C ASP A 552 -13.59 -33.99 30.21
N LYS A 553 -13.42 -33.70 31.50
CA LYS A 553 -14.53 -33.51 32.44
C LYS A 553 -15.36 -32.27 32.14
N HIS A 554 -14.82 -31.31 31.38
CA HIS A 554 -15.48 -30.04 31.09
C HIS A 554 -16.10 -30.04 29.68
N ARG A 555 -17.32 -29.52 29.58
CA ARG A 555 -18.12 -29.51 28.34
C ARG A 555 -17.33 -28.93 27.15
N GLY A 556 -17.23 -29.71 26.07
CA GLY A 556 -16.66 -29.27 24.79
C GLY A 556 -15.13 -29.17 24.75
N TRP A 557 -14.42 -29.72 25.73
CA TRP A 557 -12.95 -29.79 25.72
C TRP A 557 -12.42 -31.02 25.00
N SER A 558 -13.06 -32.19 25.14
CA SER A 558 -12.62 -33.41 24.46
C SER A 558 -12.54 -33.27 22.94
N GLU A 559 -13.60 -32.72 22.32
CA GLU A 559 -13.62 -32.44 20.88
C GLU A 559 -12.55 -31.42 20.47
N PHE A 560 -12.35 -30.38 21.29
CA PHE A 560 -11.34 -29.36 21.03
C PHE A 560 -9.92 -29.93 21.04
N LEU A 561 -9.59 -30.76 22.05
CA LEU A 561 -8.26 -31.38 22.18
C LEU A 561 -7.96 -32.37 21.05
N VAL A 562 -8.96 -33.15 20.60
CA VAL A 562 -8.83 -34.02 19.43
C VAL A 562 -8.50 -33.20 18.18
N ASN A 563 -9.22 -32.10 17.96
CA ASN A 563 -8.98 -31.19 16.83
C ASN A 563 -7.61 -30.51 16.91
N LEU A 564 -7.16 -30.13 18.11
CA LEU A 564 -5.84 -29.58 18.35
C LEU A 564 -4.74 -30.59 18.01
N ALA A 565 -4.87 -31.84 18.46
CA ALA A 565 -3.92 -32.92 18.18
C ALA A 565 -3.82 -33.26 16.67
N LEU A 566 -4.95 -33.26 15.98
CA LEU A 566 -5.00 -33.40 14.51
C LEU A 566 -4.36 -32.21 13.81
N GLY A 567 -4.62 -30.99 14.30
CA GLY A 567 -3.99 -29.77 13.82
C GLY A 567 -2.47 -29.82 13.90
N ILE A 568 -1.93 -30.23 15.05
CA ILE A 568 -0.48 -30.37 15.28
C ILE A 568 0.14 -31.48 14.41
N SER A 569 -0.57 -32.62 14.29
CA SER A 569 -0.13 -33.74 13.44
C SER A 569 -0.12 -33.39 11.94
N THR A 570 -0.86 -32.36 11.53
CA THR A 570 -0.93 -31.90 10.13
C THR A 570 -0.10 -30.64 9.86
N ALA A 571 0.21 -29.85 10.89
CA ALA A 571 0.96 -28.58 10.77
C ALA A 571 2.38 -28.75 10.22
N GLY A 572 3.04 -29.90 10.46
CA GLY A 572 4.39 -30.17 9.93
C GLY A 572 4.46 -30.95 8.62
N VAL A 573 3.33 -31.40 8.07
CA VAL A 573 3.31 -32.23 6.84
C VAL A 573 3.47 -31.38 5.56
N GLY A 574 3.44 -30.04 5.68
CA GLY A 574 3.65 -29.13 4.55
C GLY A 574 5.08 -29.10 3.98
N ILE A 575 6.06 -29.79 4.56
CA ILE A 575 7.47 -29.69 4.15
C ILE A 575 8.03 -30.94 3.43
N VAL A 576 7.39 -32.13 3.40
CA VAL A 576 8.11 -33.34 2.89
C VAL A 576 7.38 -34.30 1.94
N ILE A 577 6.11 -34.15 1.53
CA ILE A 577 5.53 -35.14 0.57
C ILE A 577 4.78 -34.49 -0.60
N LYS A 578 5.55 -33.89 -1.52
CA LYS A 578 5.21 -33.82 -2.95
C LYS A 578 5.85 -35.07 -3.59
N GLY A 579 5.22 -36.24 -3.52
CA GLY A 579 5.77 -37.41 -4.24
C GLY A 579 5.27 -38.83 -3.93
N LEU A 580 4.69 -39.16 -2.77
CA LEU A 580 4.53 -40.60 -2.44
C LEU A 580 3.20 -41.12 -1.90
N ILE A 581 2.13 -40.33 -1.74
CA ILE A 581 0.80 -40.92 -1.45
C ILE A 581 -0.28 -40.15 -2.20
N ASN A 582 -0.37 -40.41 -3.50
CA ASN A 582 -1.65 -40.36 -4.18
C ASN A 582 -2.06 -41.79 -4.51
N TRP A 583 -2.66 -42.50 -3.55
CA TRP A 583 -3.76 -43.42 -3.82
C TRP A 583 -4.42 -43.90 -2.51
N GLY A 584 -5.71 -43.59 -2.34
CA GLY A 584 -6.60 -44.35 -1.48
C GLY A 584 -6.82 -43.83 -0.06
N CYS A 585 -7.65 -42.78 0.10
CA CYS A 585 -8.68 -42.72 1.15
C CYS A 585 -9.64 -41.57 0.86
N ASN A 586 -10.71 -41.89 0.14
CA ASN A 586 -11.88 -41.04 -0.05
C ASN A 586 -12.75 -41.14 1.22
N ARG A 587 -12.80 -40.10 2.06
CA ARG A 587 -13.90 -39.84 3.03
C ARG A 587 -13.77 -38.44 3.66
N SER A 588 -14.89 -37.72 3.71
CA SER A 588 -15.03 -36.34 4.23
C SER A 588 -14.89 -36.27 5.75
N PHE A 589 -14.13 -35.29 6.27
CA PHE A 589 -13.66 -35.22 7.67
C PHE A 589 -14.30 -34.13 8.55
N PHE A 590 -15.51 -33.64 8.22
CA PHE A 590 -16.28 -32.75 9.09
C PHE A 590 -17.72 -33.24 9.25
N PHE A 591 -18.00 -33.94 10.35
CA PHE A 591 -19.34 -34.15 10.91
C PHE A 591 -19.12 -34.17 12.43
N VAL A 592 -19.54 -33.16 13.19
CA VAL A 592 -20.95 -32.89 13.53
C VAL A 592 -21.21 -31.36 13.60
N HIS A 593 -22.26 -30.93 12.88
CA HIS A 593 -22.80 -29.57 12.71
C HIS A 593 -21.95 -28.52 11.96
N GLN A 594 -22.05 -28.53 10.62
CA GLN A 594 -21.67 -27.41 9.76
C GLN A 594 -22.85 -26.48 9.47
N THR A 595 -22.67 -25.18 9.70
CA THR A 595 -23.45 -24.10 9.06
C THR A 595 -22.94 -23.85 7.63
N LYS A 596 -23.81 -23.33 6.76
CA LYS A 596 -23.64 -23.12 5.29
C LYS A 596 -22.36 -22.35 4.85
N SER A 597 -21.59 -21.81 5.80
CA SER A 597 -20.37 -21.04 5.56
C SER A 597 -19.15 -21.88 5.15
N SER A 598 -19.14 -23.19 5.45
CA SER A 598 -18.00 -24.10 5.20
C SER A 598 -17.92 -24.59 3.74
N GLN A 599 -19.05 -24.72 3.04
CA GLN A 599 -19.10 -25.11 1.62
C GLN A 599 -18.48 -24.06 0.67
N VAL A 600 -18.30 -22.84 1.15
CA VAL A 600 -17.65 -21.74 0.42
C VAL A 600 -16.12 -21.82 0.53
N LEU A 601 -15.59 -22.40 1.61
CA LEU A 601 -14.15 -22.59 1.81
C LEU A 601 -13.59 -23.75 0.97
N ASP A 602 -14.35 -24.82 0.79
CA ASP A 602 -13.93 -25.98 -0.03
C ASP A 602 -13.84 -25.63 -1.53
N LYS A 603 -14.71 -24.74 -2.03
CA LYS A 603 -14.63 -24.21 -3.41
C LYS A 603 -13.47 -23.25 -3.63
N ILE A 604 -12.94 -22.66 -2.56
CA ILE A 604 -11.75 -21.79 -2.60
C ILE A 604 -10.47 -22.62 -2.54
N GLU A 605 -10.50 -23.80 -1.91
CA GLU A 605 -9.36 -24.71 -1.81
C GLU A 605 -9.01 -25.37 -3.16
N ASP A 606 -10.01 -25.70 -3.99
CA ASP A 606 -9.81 -26.35 -5.29
C ASP A 606 -9.21 -25.40 -6.36
N VAL A 607 -9.55 -24.10 -6.28
CA VAL A 607 -9.10 -23.07 -7.23
C VAL A 607 -7.67 -22.58 -6.94
N ILE A 608 -7.24 -22.61 -5.68
CA ILE A 608 -5.95 -22.05 -5.26
C ILE A 608 -4.79 -23.04 -5.42
N VAL A 609 -5.04 -24.36 -5.37
CA VAL A 609 -3.98 -25.38 -5.41
C VAL A 609 -3.45 -25.62 -6.83
N ASN A 610 -4.20 -25.29 -7.89
CA ASN A 610 -3.82 -25.60 -9.28
C ASN A 610 -3.12 -24.49 -10.07
N LYS A 611 -2.97 -23.25 -9.56
CA LYS A 611 -2.47 -22.11 -10.37
C LYS A 611 -1.30 -21.29 -9.80
N ALA A 612 -0.53 -21.80 -8.84
CA ALA A 612 0.50 -20.99 -8.16
C ALA A 612 1.94 -21.57 -8.16
N ASP A 613 2.33 -22.35 -9.17
CA ASP A 613 3.71 -22.81 -9.35
C ASP A 613 4.40 -22.07 -10.51
N PRO A 614 5.36 -21.17 -10.27
CA PRO A 614 6.07 -20.42 -11.30
C PRO A 614 7.09 -21.24 -12.10
N SER A 615 7.28 -22.53 -11.77
CA SER A 615 8.28 -23.41 -12.42
C SER A 615 7.72 -24.38 -13.47
N LYS A 616 6.41 -24.37 -13.73
CA LYS A 616 5.80 -25.16 -14.82
C LYS A 616 5.65 -24.34 -16.11
N PRO A 617 5.85 -24.93 -17.31
CA PRO A 617 5.54 -24.26 -18.56
C PRO A 617 4.04 -23.92 -18.59
N LYS A 618 3.74 -22.72 -19.09
CA LYS A 618 2.37 -22.18 -19.18
C LYS A 618 1.49 -23.11 -20.00
N ASP A 619 0.60 -23.84 -19.36
CA ASP A 619 -0.60 -24.35 -20.03
C ASP A 619 -1.56 -23.18 -20.23
N LYS A 620 -2.20 -23.13 -21.40
CA LYS A 620 -3.13 -22.05 -21.79
C LYS A 620 -4.20 -21.87 -20.71
N ASP A 621 -4.35 -20.63 -20.26
CA ASP A 621 -5.27 -20.22 -19.21
C ASP A 621 -6.73 -20.60 -19.56
N ASP A 622 -7.25 -21.62 -18.88
CA ASP A 622 -8.69 -21.82 -18.70
C ASP A 622 -9.06 -21.16 -17.36
N ASP A 623 -9.24 -19.84 -17.40
CA ASP A 623 -9.90 -19.08 -16.34
C ASP A 623 -11.40 -19.13 -16.61
N GLY A 624 -12.13 -19.85 -15.76
CA GLY A 624 -13.60 -19.85 -15.69
C GLY A 624 -14.16 -18.51 -15.22
N ASP A 625 -13.83 -17.42 -15.91
CA ASP A 625 -14.76 -16.32 -16.11
C ASP A 625 -15.80 -16.81 -17.12
N ILE A 626 -17.08 -16.64 -16.79
CA ILE A 626 -18.18 -16.89 -17.71
C ILE A 626 -17.97 -16.00 -18.93
N TYR A 627 -17.42 -16.60 -19.99
CA TYR A 627 -17.29 -16.04 -21.31
C TYR A 627 -18.68 -16.06 -21.93
N TYR A 628 -19.36 -14.92 -21.95
CA TYR A 628 -20.44 -14.73 -22.92
C TYR A 628 -19.76 -14.51 -24.28
N PRO A 629 -19.97 -15.37 -25.28
CA PRO A 629 -19.56 -15.05 -26.64
C PRO A 629 -20.26 -13.76 -27.06
N ALA A 630 -19.52 -12.89 -27.75
CA ALA A 630 -20.09 -11.70 -28.38
C ALA A 630 -21.25 -12.12 -29.29
N PRO A 631 -22.38 -11.40 -29.29
CA PRO A 631 -23.40 -11.61 -30.31
C PRO A 631 -22.82 -11.20 -31.67
N ASP A 632 -22.98 -12.08 -32.66
CA ASP A 632 -22.68 -11.79 -34.06
C ASP A 632 -23.41 -10.49 -34.49
N ILE A 633 -22.64 -9.48 -34.89
CA ILE A 633 -23.04 -8.42 -35.82
C ILE A 633 -21.94 -8.27 -36.86
#